data_AF-A0A386TY37-F1
#
_entry.id   AF-A0A386TY37-F1
#
_cell.length_a   1.000
_cell.length_b   1.000
_cell.length_c   1.000
_cell.angle_alpha   90.00
_cell.angle_beta   90.00
_cell.angle_gamma   90.00
#
_symmetry.space_group_name_H-M   'P 1'
#
loop_
_entity.id
_entity.type
_entity.pdbx_description
1 polymer ?
#
loop_
_entity_poly.entity_id
_entity_poly.type
_entity_poly.pdbx_seq_one_letter_code
_entity_poly.pdbx_strand_id
1 'polypeptide(L)'
;MTTTLFLNSLAFGTLLTSVFTITSINPVISVILLIATFVQASLYLIFIGINFVGISYIIVYVGAIAVLFLFVIMMIDINISELQETGDQFTKNIPLAICIVVLFIFIFFNIVPLFINLPINSSLFIEINSGYLNNIDSLLLAFASGAGQGGQQYIPQENLILALDLYSKNINLTSDITLTSMTQITSLGHSLYINDAVLLITLSVILLLAMFATIIISRTRNK
;
A
#
# COMPACT_ATOMS: atom_id res chain seq x y z
N MET A 1 -18.83 -12.56 -0.43
CA MET A 1 -20.11 -11.91 -0.10
C MET A 1 -20.13 -11.41 1.33
N THR A 2 -19.97 -12.25 2.36
CA THR A 2 -19.97 -11.78 3.77
C THR A 2 -18.73 -10.94 4.13
N THR A 3 -17.55 -11.35 3.68
CA THR A 3 -16.29 -10.61 3.89
C THR A 3 -16.29 -9.24 3.21
N THR A 4 -16.85 -9.15 2.01
CA THR A 4 -17.01 -7.89 1.26
C THR A 4 -18.02 -6.95 1.92
N LEU A 5 -19.11 -7.48 2.48
CA LEU A 5 -20.07 -6.68 3.24
C LEU A 5 -19.43 -6.09 4.51
N PHE A 6 -18.65 -6.89 5.22
CA PHE A 6 -17.92 -6.42 6.41
C PHE A 6 -16.93 -5.29 6.08
N LEU A 7 -16.11 -5.46 5.03
CA LEU A 7 -15.20 -4.42 4.57
C LEU A 7 -15.92 -3.13 4.17
N ASN A 8 -17.04 -3.24 3.46
CA ASN A 8 -17.84 -2.07 3.07
C ASN A 8 -18.45 -1.35 4.28
N SER A 9 -18.93 -2.09 5.29
CA SER A 9 -19.46 -1.50 6.53
C SER A 9 -18.37 -0.73 7.28
N LEU A 10 -17.14 -1.23 7.30
CA LEU A 10 -16.01 -0.58 7.98
C LEU A 10 -15.54 0.67 7.23
N ALA A 11 -15.52 0.62 5.90
CA ALA A 11 -15.25 1.80 5.06
C ALA A 11 -16.32 2.88 5.26
N PHE A 12 -17.60 2.50 5.27
CA PHE A 12 -18.70 3.41 5.56
C PHE A 12 -18.61 4.00 6.98
N GLY A 13 -18.30 3.18 7.99
CA GLY A 13 -18.08 3.62 9.36
C GLY A 13 -16.90 4.59 9.50
N THR A 14 -15.82 4.41 8.73
CA THR A 14 -14.67 5.32 8.68
C THR A 14 -15.06 6.68 8.10
N LEU A 15 -15.81 6.69 6.99
CA LEU A 15 -16.31 7.94 6.39
C LEU A 15 -17.25 8.67 7.35
N LEU A 16 -18.18 7.95 7.97
CA LEU A 16 -19.13 8.53 8.92
C LEU A 16 -18.40 9.18 10.09
N THR A 17 -17.51 8.44 10.74
CA THR A 17 -16.71 8.97 11.87
C THR A 17 -15.80 10.12 11.48
N SER A 18 -15.30 10.16 10.23
CA SER A 18 -14.50 11.29 9.73
C SER A 18 -15.34 12.55 9.57
N VAL A 19 -16.58 12.43 9.09
CA VAL A 19 -17.51 13.57 9.03
C VAL A 19 -17.85 14.04 10.44
N PHE A 20 -18.19 13.12 11.34
CA PHE A 20 -18.50 13.44 12.75
C PHE A 20 -17.34 14.13 13.48
N THR A 21 -16.10 13.76 13.16
CA THR A 21 -14.89 14.42 13.69
C THR A 21 -14.86 15.91 13.33
N ILE A 22 -15.22 16.25 12.09
CA ILE A 22 -15.20 17.64 11.59
C ILE A 22 -16.39 18.45 12.11
N THR A 23 -17.56 17.80 12.28
CA THR A 23 -18.78 18.49 12.74
C THR A 23 -18.85 18.70 14.26
N SER A 24 -17.95 18.08 15.03
CA SER A 24 -17.99 18.13 16.50
C SER A 24 -17.49 19.48 17.03
N ILE A 25 -18.33 20.17 17.80
CA ILE A 25 -18.03 21.49 18.38
C ILE A 25 -17.02 21.39 19.54
N ASN A 26 -17.09 20.33 20.34
CA ASN A 26 -16.13 20.11 21.42
C ASN A 26 -14.84 19.49 20.85
N PRO A 27 -13.68 20.14 20.98
CA PRO A 27 -12.42 19.67 20.42
C PRO A 27 -11.98 18.31 21.01
N VAL A 28 -12.30 18.02 22.27
CA VAL A 28 -11.98 16.71 22.89
C VAL A 28 -12.77 15.59 22.23
N ILE A 29 -14.05 15.84 21.92
CA ILE A 29 -14.92 14.88 21.23
C ILE A 29 -14.49 14.74 19.76
N SER A 30 -14.03 15.82 19.12
CA SER A 30 -13.44 15.73 17.78
C SER A 30 -12.23 14.78 17.77
N VAL A 31 -11.29 14.91 18.71
CA VAL A 31 -10.09 14.06 18.74
C VAL A 31 -10.42 12.61 19.11
N ILE A 32 -11.37 12.33 20.02
CA ILE A 32 -11.76 10.94 20.31
C ILE A 32 -12.37 10.26 19.07
N LEU A 33 -13.14 11.00 18.26
CA LEU A 33 -13.69 10.52 17.00
C LEU A 33 -12.60 10.33 15.93
N LEU A 34 -11.57 11.18 15.90
CA LEU A 34 -10.40 11.00 15.06
C LEU A 34 -9.62 9.73 15.44
N ILE A 35 -9.51 9.40 16.72
CA ILE A 35 -8.92 8.13 17.14
C ILE A 35 -9.76 6.96 16.61
N ALA A 36 -11.09 7.06 16.69
CA ALA A 36 -11.99 6.04 16.16
C ALA A 36 -11.88 5.88 14.62
N THR A 37 -11.65 6.94 13.85
CA THR A 37 -11.44 6.85 12.39
C THR A 37 -10.16 6.10 12.06
N PHE A 38 -9.04 6.41 12.73
CA PHE A 38 -7.78 5.72 12.51
C PHE A 38 -7.82 4.26 12.93
N VAL A 39 -8.54 3.94 14.02
CA VAL A 39 -8.77 2.55 14.42
C VAL A 39 -9.56 1.82 13.33
N GLN A 40 -10.69 2.35 12.85
CA GLN A 40 -11.46 1.70 11.78
C GLN A 40 -10.65 1.55 10.47
N ALA A 41 -9.86 2.55 10.10
CA ALA A 41 -8.96 2.48 8.95
C ALA A 41 -7.87 1.41 9.12
N SER A 42 -7.30 1.27 10.32
CA SER A 42 -6.30 0.24 10.62
C SER A 42 -6.90 -1.18 10.54
N LEU A 43 -8.11 -1.37 11.05
CA LEU A 43 -8.84 -2.63 10.90
C LEU A 43 -9.05 -2.92 9.40
N TYR A 44 -9.48 -1.93 8.62
CA TYR A 44 -9.71 -2.10 7.19
C TYR A 44 -8.46 -2.59 6.45
N LEU A 45 -7.30 -2.02 6.76
CA LEU A 45 -6.01 -2.43 6.21
C LEU A 45 -5.62 -3.86 6.61
N ILE A 46 -5.83 -4.24 7.88
CA ILE A 46 -5.56 -5.59 8.38
C ILE A 46 -6.45 -6.62 7.68
N PHE A 47 -7.74 -6.32 7.49
CA PHE A 47 -8.67 -7.24 6.82
C PHE A 47 -8.41 -7.41 5.32
N ILE A 48 -7.83 -6.40 4.65
CA ILE A 48 -7.35 -6.52 3.26
C ILE A 48 -6.04 -7.32 3.16
N GLY A 49 -5.40 -7.61 4.30
CA GLY A 49 -4.19 -8.41 4.39
C GLY A 49 -2.91 -7.59 4.46
N ILE A 50 -2.96 -6.25 4.58
CA ILE A 50 -1.78 -5.39 4.75
C ILE A 50 -1.51 -5.19 6.25
N ASN A 51 -1.07 -6.27 6.90
CA ASN A 51 -0.96 -6.37 8.35
C ASN A 51 0.06 -5.39 8.94
N PHE A 52 1.24 -5.27 8.33
CA PHE A 52 2.30 -4.40 8.86
C PHE A 52 1.86 -2.93 8.88
N VAL A 53 1.32 -2.43 7.77
CA VAL A 53 0.87 -1.03 7.69
C VAL A 53 -0.32 -0.79 8.61
N GLY A 54 -1.26 -1.74 8.73
CA GLY A 54 -2.38 -1.61 9.65
C GLY A 54 -1.96 -1.52 11.12
N ILE A 55 -1.04 -2.37 11.58
CA ILE A 55 -0.50 -2.29 12.95
C ILE A 55 0.31 -1.00 13.14
N SER A 56 1.10 -0.58 12.14
CA SER A 56 1.82 0.70 12.18
C SER A 56 0.89 1.90 12.32
N TYR A 57 -0.31 1.85 11.73
CA TYR A 57 -1.33 2.89 11.89
C TYR A 57 -1.76 3.04 13.35
N ILE A 58 -1.97 1.93 14.05
CA ILE A 58 -2.33 1.95 15.48
C ILE A 58 -1.18 2.52 16.31
N ILE A 59 0.06 2.05 16.10
CA ILE A 59 1.19 2.47 16.95
C ILE A 59 1.55 3.95 16.73
N VAL A 60 1.70 4.37 15.47
CA VAL A 60 2.21 5.71 15.15
C VAL A 60 1.09 6.75 15.17
N TYR A 61 -0.01 6.51 14.45
CA TYR A 61 -1.06 7.52 14.31
C TYR A 61 -1.97 7.58 15.53
N VAL A 62 -2.47 6.44 16.01
CA VAL A 62 -3.30 6.42 17.22
C VAL A 62 -2.46 6.60 18.48
N GLY A 63 -1.37 5.84 18.62
CA GLY A 63 -0.57 5.80 19.84
C GLY A 63 0.24 7.06 20.12
N ALA A 64 0.93 7.61 19.12
CA ALA A 64 1.77 8.79 19.31
C ALA A 64 1.05 10.09 18.90
N ILE A 65 0.60 10.19 17.66
CA ILE A 65 0.15 11.46 17.08
C ILE A 65 -1.19 11.91 17.70
N ALA A 66 -2.22 11.06 17.67
CA ALA A 66 -3.56 11.42 18.15
C ALA A 66 -3.61 11.64 19.67
N VAL A 67 -2.88 10.83 20.45
CA VAL A 67 -2.78 11.03 21.91
C VAL A 67 -2.01 12.32 22.24
N LEU A 68 -0.97 12.67 21.48
CA LEU A 68 -0.29 13.97 21.64
C LEU A 68 -1.25 15.12 21.37
N PHE A 69 -2.06 15.03 20.31
CA PHE A 69 -3.12 16.04 20.06
C PHE A 69 -4.08 16.13 21.24
N LEU A 70 -4.57 15.00 21.78
CA LEU A 70 -5.47 14.97 22.93
C LEU A 70 -4.85 15.66 24.15
N PHE A 71 -3.57 15.42 24.42
CA PHE A 71 -2.86 16.09 25.51
C PHE A 71 -2.77 17.61 25.30
N VAL A 72 -2.39 18.04 24.10
CA VAL A 72 -2.24 19.46 23.77
C VAL A 72 -3.58 20.21 23.87
N ILE A 73 -4.67 19.66 23.32
CA ILE A 73 -5.97 20.34 23.34
C ILE A 73 -6.54 20.46 24.75
N MET A 74 -6.23 19.52 25.66
CA MET A 74 -6.70 19.60 27.05
C MET A 74 -5.89 20.59 27.88
N MET A 75 -4.66 20.89 27.48
CA MET A 75 -3.83 21.90 28.15
C MET A 75 -4.16 23.32 27.68
N ILE A 76 -4.79 23.49 26.52
CA ILE A 76 -5.21 24.78 25.99
C ILE A 76 -6.62 25.09 26.50
N ASP A 77 -6.81 26.30 27.03
CA ASP A 77 -8.13 26.82 27.37
C ASP A 77 -8.82 27.33 26.10
N ILE A 78 -9.89 26.65 25.67
CA ILE A 78 -10.61 26.95 24.42
C ILE A 78 -12.03 27.39 24.79
N ASN A 79 -12.36 28.66 24.50
CA ASN A 79 -13.69 29.22 24.74
C ASN A 79 -14.70 28.70 23.71
N ILE A 80 -15.57 27.76 24.13
CA ILE A 80 -16.55 27.11 23.24
C ILE A 80 -17.63 28.09 22.74
N SER A 81 -17.93 29.16 23.50
CA SER A 81 -18.94 30.17 23.12
C SER A 81 -18.56 30.98 21.89
N GLU A 82 -17.28 31.33 21.73
CA GLU A 82 -16.78 32.11 20.59
C GLU A 82 -16.73 31.26 19.29
N LEU A 83 -16.58 29.94 19.43
CA LEU A 83 -16.64 28.99 18.31
C LEU A 83 -18.06 28.89 17.71
N GLN A 84 -19.11 29.05 18.53
CA GLN A 84 -20.50 29.01 18.04
C GLN A 84 -20.89 30.28 17.30
N GLU A 85 -20.46 31.46 17.75
CA GLU A 85 -20.75 32.74 17.08
C GLU A 85 -20.02 32.88 15.73
N THR A 86 -18.81 32.32 15.62
CA THR A 86 -18.10 32.21 14.33
C THR A 86 -18.86 31.29 13.36
N GLY A 87 -19.60 30.30 13.90
CA GLY A 87 -20.50 29.37 13.20
C GLY A 87 -21.42 30.02 12.16
N ASP A 88 -22.05 31.13 12.52
CA ASP A 88 -23.03 31.81 11.67
C ASP A 88 -22.38 32.46 10.43
N GLN A 89 -21.10 32.85 10.51
CA GLN A 89 -20.35 33.40 9.37
C GLN A 89 -19.91 32.31 8.37
N PHE A 90 -19.82 31.03 8.79
CA PHE A 90 -19.48 29.93 7.89
C PHE A 90 -20.57 29.65 6.84
N THR A 91 -21.83 29.93 7.17
CA THR A 91 -22.95 29.71 6.24
C THR A 91 -22.82 30.54 4.95
N LYS A 92 -22.15 31.69 5.03
CA LYS A 92 -21.92 32.59 3.89
C LYS A 92 -20.95 32.00 2.85
N ASN A 93 -20.04 31.13 3.28
CA ASN A 93 -19.03 30.52 2.40
C ASN A 93 -19.45 29.13 1.87
N ILE A 94 -20.65 28.65 2.19
CA ILE A 94 -21.18 27.36 1.69
C ILE A 94 -21.15 27.29 0.15
N PRO A 95 -21.54 28.32 -0.63
CA PRO A 95 -21.49 28.25 -2.09
C PRO A 95 -20.07 28.06 -2.62
N LEU A 96 -19.08 28.69 -1.99
CA LEU A 96 -17.68 28.55 -2.35
C LEU A 96 -17.15 27.16 -1.99
N ALA A 97 -17.52 26.63 -0.83
CA ALA A 97 -17.17 25.27 -0.43
C ALA A 97 -17.77 24.23 -1.40
N ILE A 98 -19.03 24.39 -1.82
CA ILE A 98 -19.64 23.53 -2.86
C ILE A 98 -18.83 23.60 -4.16
N CYS A 99 -18.43 24.80 -4.58
CA CYS A 99 -17.65 24.98 -5.81
C CYS A 99 -16.31 24.24 -5.75
N ILE A 100 -15.61 24.32 -4.61
CA ILE A 100 -14.34 23.61 -4.39
C ILE A 100 -14.52 22.09 -4.43
N VAL A 101 -15.58 21.56 -3.82
CA VAL A 101 -15.85 20.11 -3.78
C VAL A 101 -16.21 19.58 -5.16
N VAL A 102 -17.03 20.31 -5.92
CA VAL A 102 -17.38 19.95 -7.30
C VAL A 102 -16.15 19.98 -8.21
N LEU A 103 -15.28 20.98 -8.07
CA LEU A 103 -14.05 21.05 -8.84
C LEU A 103 -13.09 19.91 -8.49
N PHE A 104 -12.95 19.59 -7.21
CA PHE A 104 -12.15 18.45 -6.75
C PHE A 104 -12.68 17.13 -7.30
N ILE A 105 -13.99 16.87 -7.22
CA ILE A 105 -14.58 15.62 -7.71
C ILE A 105 -14.42 15.48 -9.23
N PHE A 106 -14.54 16.60 -9.96
CA PHE A 106 -14.32 16.62 -11.41
C PHE A 106 -12.88 16.27 -11.78
N ILE A 107 -11.90 16.86 -11.09
CA ILE A 107 -10.49 16.56 -11.31
C ILE A 107 -10.19 15.10 -10.97
N PHE A 108 -10.67 14.63 -9.82
CA PHE A 108 -10.47 13.26 -9.38
C PHE A 108 -11.01 12.25 -10.41
N PHE A 109 -12.23 12.46 -10.91
CA PHE A 109 -12.86 11.55 -11.88
C PHE A 109 -12.14 11.54 -13.24
N ASN A 110 -11.51 12.63 -13.65
CA ASN A 110 -10.72 12.67 -14.89
C ASN A 110 -9.34 12.00 -14.74
N ILE A 111 -8.71 12.13 -13.57
CA ILE A 111 -7.35 11.63 -13.33
C ILE A 111 -7.34 10.12 -13.03
N VAL A 112 -8.29 9.60 -12.26
CA VAL A 112 -8.34 8.18 -11.89
C VAL A 112 -8.34 7.21 -13.09
N PRO A 113 -9.17 7.39 -14.14
CA PRO A 113 -9.16 6.47 -15.29
C PRO A 113 -7.84 6.53 -16.08
N LEU A 114 -7.10 7.64 -16.01
CA LEU A 114 -5.77 7.76 -16.63
C LEU A 114 -4.76 6.78 -15.99
N PHE A 115 -4.81 6.60 -14.67
CA PHE A 115 -3.94 5.65 -13.97
C PHE A 115 -4.34 4.19 -14.18
N ILE A 116 -5.63 3.91 -14.35
CA ILE A 116 -6.14 2.54 -14.53
C ILE A 116 -5.91 2.05 -15.97
N ASN A 117 -6.05 2.94 -16.97
CA ASN A 117 -5.91 2.61 -18.39
C ASN A 117 -4.48 2.77 -18.92
N LEU A 118 -3.51 3.11 -18.08
CA LEU A 118 -2.12 3.08 -18.49
C LEU A 118 -1.76 1.63 -18.82
N PRO A 119 -1.33 1.31 -20.06
CA PRO A 119 -0.84 -0.02 -20.37
C PRO A 119 0.42 -0.22 -19.55
N ILE A 120 0.28 -0.86 -18.39
CA ILE A 120 1.41 -1.48 -17.72
C ILE A 120 1.84 -2.54 -18.71
N ASN A 121 2.89 -2.24 -19.48
CA ASN A 121 3.50 -3.16 -20.42
C ASN A 121 4.00 -4.37 -19.62
N SER A 122 3.10 -5.34 -19.43
CA SER A 122 3.39 -6.70 -18.98
C SER A 122 4.20 -7.48 -20.02
N SER A 123 4.67 -6.82 -21.08
CA SER A 123 5.58 -7.39 -22.06
C SER A 123 6.91 -7.82 -21.44
N LEU A 124 7.39 -7.16 -20.38
CA LEU A 124 8.64 -7.56 -19.70
C LEU A 124 8.50 -8.87 -18.88
N PHE A 125 7.29 -9.24 -18.45
CA PHE A 125 7.06 -10.47 -17.68
C PHE A 125 6.63 -11.66 -18.56
N ILE A 126 6.07 -11.40 -19.75
CA ILE A 126 5.60 -12.45 -20.68
C ILE A 126 6.70 -12.88 -21.66
N GLU A 127 7.64 -12.00 -22.03
CA GLU A 127 8.72 -12.32 -22.98
C GLU A 127 9.70 -13.39 -22.43
N ILE A 128 9.83 -13.47 -21.11
CA ILE A 128 10.63 -14.52 -20.45
C ILE A 128 9.89 -15.88 -20.50
N ASN A 129 8.55 -15.90 -20.54
CA ASN A 129 7.81 -17.15 -20.48
C ASN A 129 7.53 -17.75 -21.86
N SER A 130 7.36 -16.93 -22.91
CA SER A 130 7.14 -17.41 -24.27
C SER A 130 8.44 -17.78 -25.00
N GLY A 131 9.55 -17.07 -24.77
CA GLY A 131 10.84 -17.36 -25.42
C GLY A 131 11.40 -18.75 -25.08
N TYR A 132 11.15 -19.23 -23.86
CA TYR A 132 11.60 -20.54 -23.42
C TYR A 132 10.61 -21.66 -23.74
N LEU A 133 9.28 -21.46 -23.57
CA LEU A 133 8.27 -22.47 -23.90
C LEU A 133 8.21 -22.80 -25.39
N ASN A 134 8.38 -21.79 -26.27
CA ASN A 134 8.39 -22.00 -27.72
C ASN A 134 9.56 -22.89 -28.18
N ASN A 135 10.69 -22.87 -27.44
CA ASN A 135 11.82 -23.76 -27.71
C ASN A 135 11.52 -25.21 -27.29
N ILE A 136 10.78 -25.44 -26.20
CA ILE A 136 10.38 -26.79 -25.76
C ILE A 136 9.37 -27.40 -26.74
N ASP A 137 8.41 -26.59 -27.23
CA ASP A 137 7.46 -27.02 -28.25
C ASP A 137 8.13 -27.26 -29.60
N SER A 138 9.14 -26.46 -29.98
CA SER A 138 9.94 -26.70 -31.19
C SER A 138 10.81 -27.96 -31.09
N LEU A 139 11.30 -28.30 -29.89
CA LEU A 139 12.07 -29.51 -29.64
C LEU A 139 11.14 -30.73 -29.61
N LEU A 140 9.99 -30.66 -28.97
CA LEU A 140 8.97 -31.70 -28.98
C LEU A 140 8.38 -31.93 -30.38
N LEU A 141 8.21 -30.86 -31.18
CA LEU A 141 7.84 -30.94 -32.58
C LEU A 141 8.98 -31.48 -33.46
N ALA A 142 10.26 -31.24 -33.13
CA ALA A 142 11.40 -31.88 -33.79
C ALA A 142 11.48 -33.39 -33.49
N PHE A 143 11.12 -33.81 -32.28
CA PHE A 143 11.00 -35.23 -31.91
C PHE A 143 9.76 -35.89 -32.52
N ALA A 144 8.63 -35.18 -32.60
CA ALA A 144 7.40 -35.68 -33.22
C ALA A 144 7.46 -35.68 -34.76
N SER A 145 8.17 -34.73 -35.38
CA SER A 145 8.45 -34.72 -36.83
C SER A 145 9.50 -35.75 -37.26
N GLY A 146 10.12 -36.45 -36.30
CA GLY A 146 10.77 -37.74 -36.54
C GLY A 146 9.79 -38.86 -36.92
N ALA A 147 8.48 -38.68 -36.75
CA ALA A 147 7.43 -39.61 -37.20
C ALA A 147 6.93 -39.23 -38.61
N GLY A 148 7.84 -39.15 -39.58
CA GLY A 148 7.46 -38.77 -40.94
C GLY A 148 8.57 -38.93 -41.97
N GLN A 149 8.73 -40.16 -42.47
CA GLN A 149 9.41 -40.56 -43.71
C GLN A 149 10.94 -40.73 -43.67
N GLY A 150 11.34 -41.99 -43.51
CA GLY A 150 12.24 -42.68 -44.44
C GLY A 150 13.72 -42.32 -44.39
N GLY A 151 14.48 -42.96 -43.50
CA GLY A 151 15.94 -42.97 -43.57
C GLY A 151 16.58 -43.51 -42.30
N GLN A 152 17.07 -44.74 -42.37
CA GLN A 152 17.72 -45.51 -41.30
C GLN A 152 18.83 -44.74 -40.58
N GLN A 153 18.70 -44.54 -39.27
CA GLN A 153 19.82 -44.67 -38.33
C GLN A 153 19.28 -44.91 -36.91
N TYR A 154 19.44 -46.15 -36.46
CA TYR A 154 19.12 -46.63 -35.11
C TYR A 154 19.96 -45.87 -34.07
N ILE A 155 19.32 -45.04 -33.23
CA ILE A 155 19.90 -44.59 -31.97
C ILE A 155 19.32 -45.49 -30.86
N PRO A 156 20.14 -46.18 -30.06
CA PRO A 156 19.67 -47.13 -29.05
C PRO A 156 18.83 -46.41 -27.97
N GLN A 157 17.63 -46.92 -27.72
CA GLN A 157 16.64 -46.37 -26.77
C GLN A 157 17.17 -46.24 -25.32
N GLU A 158 18.19 -47.01 -24.94
CA GLU A 158 18.79 -46.98 -23.61
C GLU A 158 19.51 -45.65 -23.30
N ASN A 159 20.11 -45.01 -24.31
CA ASN A 159 20.73 -43.68 -24.15
C ASN A 159 19.70 -42.56 -24.07
N LEU A 160 18.49 -42.79 -24.59
CA LEU A 160 17.40 -41.82 -24.59
C LEU A 160 16.69 -41.80 -23.23
N ILE A 161 16.54 -42.98 -22.60
CA ILE A 161 16.05 -43.10 -21.21
C ILE A 161 17.09 -42.55 -20.24
N LEU A 162 18.40 -42.83 -20.42
CA LEU A 162 19.47 -42.23 -19.62
C LEU A 162 19.58 -40.71 -19.79
N ALA A 163 19.38 -40.19 -21.01
CA ALA A 163 19.33 -38.76 -21.26
C ALA A 163 18.07 -38.11 -20.66
N LEU A 164 16.91 -38.78 -20.72
CA LEU A 164 15.68 -38.36 -20.04
C LEU A 164 15.81 -38.38 -18.52
N ASP A 165 16.54 -39.35 -17.94
CA ASP A 165 16.75 -39.47 -16.50
C ASP A 165 17.81 -38.47 -15.98
N LEU A 166 18.85 -38.20 -16.78
CA LEU A 166 19.81 -37.11 -16.52
C LEU A 166 19.18 -35.72 -16.70
N TYR A 167 18.27 -35.56 -17.66
CA TYR A 167 17.51 -34.32 -17.88
C TYR A 167 16.43 -34.12 -16.81
N SER A 168 15.73 -35.19 -16.40
CA SER A 168 14.80 -35.21 -15.25
C SER A 168 15.51 -34.86 -13.94
N LYS A 169 16.73 -35.39 -13.73
CA LYS A 169 17.56 -35.05 -12.57
C LYS A 169 18.01 -33.57 -12.58
N ASN A 170 18.13 -32.96 -13.76
CA ASN A 170 18.42 -31.53 -13.91
C ASN A 170 17.17 -30.64 -13.83
N ILE A 171 15.95 -31.20 -13.97
CA ILE A 171 14.68 -30.48 -13.74
C ILE A 171 14.35 -30.38 -12.23
N ASN A 172 15.13 -31.01 -11.35
CA ASN A 172 15.22 -30.59 -9.95
C ASN A 172 16.04 -29.27 -9.78
N LEU A 173 15.89 -28.34 -10.72
CA LEU A 173 16.12 -26.88 -10.54
C LEU A 173 15.00 -26.23 -9.70
N THR A 174 14.28 -27.02 -8.92
CA THR A 174 13.18 -26.56 -8.07
C THR A 174 13.67 -25.72 -6.89
N SER A 175 14.97 -25.70 -6.56
CA SER A 175 15.52 -24.77 -5.57
C SER A 175 15.66 -23.32 -6.06
N ASP A 176 15.92 -23.11 -7.35
CA ASP A 176 16.16 -21.77 -7.93
C ASP A 176 14.89 -21.12 -8.51
N ILE A 177 13.76 -21.84 -8.51
CA ILE A 177 12.44 -21.33 -8.97
C ILE A 177 11.48 -21.12 -7.79
N THR A 178 11.83 -21.58 -6.59
CA THR A 178 11.09 -21.18 -5.39
C THR A 178 11.43 -19.74 -5.04
N LEU A 179 10.68 -18.79 -5.62
CA LEU A 179 10.56 -17.45 -5.06
C LEU A 179 10.13 -17.60 -3.60
N THR A 180 11.08 -17.42 -2.68
CA THR A 180 10.79 -17.35 -1.26
C THR A 180 9.76 -16.24 -1.05
N SER A 181 8.56 -16.58 -0.55
CA SER A 181 7.53 -15.60 -0.26
C SER A 181 7.97 -14.76 0.94
N MET A 182 8.61 -13.63 0.64
CA MET A 182 9.04 -12.68 1.66
C MET A 182 7.81 -12.17 2.41
N THR A 183 7.90 -12.16 3.73
CA THR A 183 6.90 -11.47 4.57
C THR A 183 6.84 -9.98 4.21
N GLN A 184 5.73 -9.32 4.51
CA GLN A 184 5.56 -7.89 4.21
C GLN A 184 6.68 -7.02 4.78
N ILE A 185 7.12 -7.32 6.01
CA ILE A 185 8.18 -6.58 6.69
C ILE A 185 9.52 -6.80 5.99
N THR A 186 9.85 -8.04 5.63
CA THR A 186 11.10 -8.36 4.95
C THR A 186 11.17 -7.76 3.54
N SER A 187 10.06 -7.76 2.80
CA SER A 187 9.98 -7.15 1.47
C SER A 187 10.15 -5.63 1.54
N LEU A 188 9.43 -4.98 2.46
CA LEU A 188 9.50 -3.53 2.65
C LEU A 188 10.90 -3.12 3.15
N GLY A 189 11.48 -3.90 4.06
CA GLY A 189 12.86 -3.72 4.52
C GLY A 189 13.88 -3.84 3.38
N HIS A 190 13.80 -4.89 2.55
CA HIS A 190 14.69 -5.05 1.40
C HIS A 190 14.61 -3.84 0.46
N SER A 191 13.40 -3.35 0.14
CA SER A 191 13.24 -2.15 -0.69
C SER A 191 13.83 -0.90 -0.01
N LEU A 192 13.49 -0.64 1.25
CA LEU A 192 13.91 0.60 1.93
C LEU A 192 15.40 0.65 2.28
N TYR A 193 16.00 -0.47 2.69
CA TYR A 193 17.40 -0.48 3.13
C TYR A 193 18.39 -0.64 1.98
N ILE A 194 18.00 -1.27 0.87
CA ILE A 194 18.90 -1.55 -0.25
C ILE A 194 18.60 -0.65 -1.45
N ASN A 195 17.35 -0.60 -1.90
CA ASN A 195 16.99 0.14 -3.12
C ASN A 195 16.82 1.64 -2.83
N ASP A 196 16.06 1.99 -1.79
CA ASP A 196 15.67 3.36 -1.47
C ASP A 196 16.37 3.92 -0.23
N ALA A 197 17.61 3.48 0.03
CA ALA A 197 18.36 3.84 1.24
C ALA A 197 18.50 5.37 1.43
N VAL A 198 18.57 6.12 0.33
CA VAL A 198 18.62 7.59 0.36
C VAL A 198 17.36 8.18 1.02
N LEU A 199 16.19 7.60 0.80
CA LEU A 199 14.92 8.04 1.40
C LEU A 199 14.94 7.82 2.92
N LEU A 200 15.53 6.74 3.39
CA LEU A 200 15.67 6.50 4.84
C LEU A 200 16.61 7.52 5.49
N ILE A 201 17.70 7.91 4.81
CA ILE A 201 18.61 8.95 5.28
C ILE A 201 17.89 10.31 5.36
N THR A 202 17.09 10.67 4.34
CA THR A 202 16.33 11.93 4.38
C THR A 202 15.26 11.92 5.48
N LEU A 203 14.58 10.80 5.71
CA LEU A 203 13.65 10.62 6.85
C LEU A 203 14.32 10.81 8.21
N SER A 204 15.55 10.30 8.38
CA SER A 204 16.32 10.51 9.61
C SER A 204 16.61 11.99 9.86
N VAL A 205 17.00 12.74 8.82
CA VAL A 205 17.20 14.19 8.91
C VAL A 205 15.90 14.92 9.24
N ILE A 206 14.77 14.52 8.65
CA ILE A 206 13.45 15.09 8.95
C ILE A 206 13.09 14.86 10.42
N LEU A 207 13.31 13.65 10.95
CA LEU A 207 13.00 13.33 12.35
C LEU A 207 13.92 14.09 13.32
N LEU A 208 15.20 14.21 12.98
CA LEU A 208 16.15 15.04 13.73
C LEU A 208 15.72 16.51 13.74
N LEU A 209 15.31 17.06 12.58
CA LEU A 209 14.84 18.43 12.48
C LEU A 209 13.55 18.64 13.29
N ALA A 210 12.62 17.67 13.28
CA ALA A 210 11.39 17.74 14.05
C ALA A 210 11.67 17.81 15.56
N MET A 211 12.60 17.00 16.06
CA MET A 211 13.01 17.04 17.48
C MET A 211 13.76 18.33 17.83
N PHE A 212 14.66 18.78 16.96
CA PHE A 212 15.39 20.04 17.17
C PHE A 212 14.45 21.26 17.17
N ALA A 213 13.46 21.26 16.28
CA ALA A 213 12.47 22.33 16.17
C ALA A 213 11.62 22.46 17.44
N THR A 214 11.11 21.35 18.00
CA THR A 214 10.31 21.41 19.24
C THR A 214 11.12 21.91 20.44
N ILE A 215 12.40 21.55 20.53
CA ILE A 215 13.31 22.04 21.58
C ILE A 215 13.55 23.55 21.44
N ILE A 216 13.85 24.05 20.24
CA ILE A 216 14.09 25.49 20.03
C ILE A 216 12.84 26.32 20.29
N ILE A 217 11.69 25.87 19.77
CA ILE A 217 10.41 26.61 19.88
C ILE A 217 9.97 26.70 21.35
N SER A 218 10.14 25.63 22.13
CA SER A 218 9.78 25.63 23.55
C SER A 218 10.78 26.35 24.46
N ARG A 219 12.02 26.60 24.00
CA ARG A 219 13.05 27.23 24.82
C ARG A 219 12.80 28.73 24.97
N THR A 220 12.20 29.12 26.09
CA THR A 220 12.10 30.53 26.48
C THR A 220 13.50 31.10 26.76
N ARG A 221 13.88 32.17 26.04
CA ARG A 221 15.08 32.94 26.40
C ARG A 221 14.70 33.92 27.50
N ASN A 222 14.97 33.57 28.75
CA ASN A 222 15.04 34.58 29.80
C ASN A 222 16.24 35.49 29.50
N LYS A 223 15.94 36.75 29.18
CA LYS A 223 16.88 37.87 29.31
C LYS A 223 16.61 38.56 30.62
#